data_AF-A0AA41Z8Z6-F1
#
_entry.id   AF-A0AA41Z8Z6-F1
#
_cell.length_a   1.000
_cell.length_b   1.000
_cell.length_c   1.000
_cell.angle_alpha   90.00
_cell.angle_beta   90.00
_cell.angle_gamma   90.00
#
_symmetry.space_group_name_H-M   'P 1'
#
loop_
_entity.id
_entity.type
_entity.pdbx_description
1 polymer ?
#
loop_
_entity_poly.entity_id
_entity_poly.type
_entity_poly.pdbx_seq_one_letter_code
_entity_poly.pdbx_strand_id
1 'polypeptide(L)'
;MDTSIKVHQKKGRGRPATGRGPAVTSRLTDEIVAGLDAYSDRQPDPKPSRSEMIRKILEDRLVHEGLIPPANVAPAISTQIEALEDKIATIPDADEPSPEAAMNVMRKALAENDLANLKGRQPRPKRK
;
A
#
# COMPACT_ATOMS: atom_id res chain seq x y z
N MET A 1 -0.33 -5.12 -34.50
CA MET A 1 0.65 -4.07 -34.86
C MET A 1 0.27 -2.84 -34.06
N ASP A 2 0.80 -2.72 -32.84
CA ASP A 2 0.54 -1.56 -31.97
C ASP A 2 1.45 -0.41 -32.38
N THR A 3 0.99 0.40 -33.33
CA THR A 3 1.68 1.63 -33.69
C THR A 3 1.26 2.75 -32.72
N SER A 4 1.90 2.76 -31.55
CA SER A 4 1.87 3.92 -30.66
C SER A 4 2.55 5.11 -31.35
N ILE A 5 1.76 6.11 -31.73
CA ILE A 5 2.27 7.33 -32.34
C ILE A 5 2.96 8.15 -31.25
N LYS A 6 4.30 8.27 -31.33
CA LYS A 6 5.07 9.14 -30.45
C LYS A 6 4.59 10.57 -30.60
N VAL A 7 4.03 11.14 -29.54
CA VAL A 7 3.63 12.55 -29.49
C VAL A 7 4.89 13.41 -29.56
N HIS A 8 5.19 13.93 -30.75
CA HIS A 8 6.17 15.00 -30.90
C HIS A 8 5.55 16.29 -30.41
N GLN A 9 5.96 16.73 -29.22
CA GLN A 9 5.65 18.07 -28.70
C GLN A 9 6.11 19.09 -29.75
N LYS A 10 5.17 19.76 -30.41
CA LYS A 10 5.48 20.84 -31.35
C LYS A 10 6.28 21.89 -30.59
N LYS A 11 7.38 22.39 -31.17
CA LYS A 11 8.20 23.47 -30.61
C LYS A 11 7.38 24.76 -30.62
N GLY A 12 6.52 24.92 -29.63
CA GLY A 12 5.68 26.09 -29.45
C GLY A 12 6.56 27.30 -29.19
N ARG A 13 6.29 28.39 -29.94
CA ARG A 13 6.76 29.72 -29.56
C ARG A 13 6.00 30.09 -28.28
N GLY A 14 6.62 29.89 -27.13
CA GLY A 14 6.04 30.14 -25.81
C GLY A 14 7.02 29.81 -24.69
N ARG A 15 6.71 30.26 -23.46
CA ARG A 15 7.51 29.91 -22.28
C ARG A 15 7.59 28.38 -22.15
N PRO A 16 8.75 27.83 -21.79
CA PRO A 16 8.90 26.39 -21.59
C PRO A 16 7.84 25.87 -20.63
N ALA A 17 7.37 24.63 -20.85
CA ALA A 17 6.38 24.01 -20.00
C ALA A 17 6.85 24.05 -18.53
N THR A 18 6.13 24.78 -17.68
CA THR A 18 6.44 24.90 -16.26
C THR A 18 5.78 23.74 -15.51
N GLY A 19 6.60 22.81 -15.02
CA GLY A 19 6.18 21.67 -14.19
C GLY A 19 6.16 20.33 -14.94
N ARG A 20 6.28 19.23 -14.17
CA ARG A 20 6.30 17.85 -14.71
C ARG A 20 4.90 17.22 -14.81
N GLY A 21 3.89 17.82 -14.18
CA GLY A 21 2.50 17.32 -14.16
C GLY A 21 1.56 18.15 -15.04
N PRO A 22 0.37 17.62 -15.39
CA PRO A 22 -0.65 18.37 -16.09
C PRO A 22 -1.09 19.59 -15.28
N ALA A 23 -1.36 20.71 -15.96
CA ALA A 23 -1.88 21.90 -15.32
C ALA A 23 -3.36 21.70 -14.97
N VAL A 24 -3.71 21.87 -13.70
CA VAL A 24 -5.08 21.86 -13.19
C VAL A 24 -5.41 23.26 -12.70
N THR A 25 -6.46 23.88 -13.23
CA THR A 25 -6.92 25.22 -12.83
C THR A 25 -8.22 25.12 -12.04
N SER A 26 -8.32 25.88 -10.96
CA SER A 26 -9.53 25.98 -10.14
C SER A 26 -9.76 27.43 -9.74
N ARG A 27 -11.04 27.80 -9.58
CA ARG A 27 -11.43 29.11 -9.03
C ARG A 27 -11.63 28.95 -7.53
N LEU A 28 -10.77 29.59 -6.75
CA LEU A 28 -10.86 29.61 -5.29
C LEU A 28 -11.52 30.91 -4.85
N THR A 29 -12.27 30.87 -3.74
CA THR A 29 -12.81 32.07 -3.11
C THR A 29 -11.70 32.85 -2.41
N ASP A 30 -11.93 34.15 -2.20
CA ASP A 30 -10.96 35.02 -1.51
C ASP A 30 -10.64 34.52 -0.10
N GLU A 31 -11.61 33.93 0.59
CA GLU A 31 -11.44 33.32 1.91
C GLU A 31 -10.43 32.16 1.88
N ILE A 32 -10.51 31.28 0.87
CA ILE A 32 -9.56 30.16 0.71
C ILE A 32 -8.17 30.70 0.39
N VAL A 33 -8.08 31.73 -0.47
CA VAL A 33 -6.80 32.35 -0.81
C VAL A 33 -6.15 32.97 0.42
N ALA A 34 -6.92 33.72 1.22
CA ALA A 34 -6.45 34.31 2.47
C ALA A 34 -6.02 33.23 3.48
N GLY A 35 -6.76 32.13 3.58
CA GLY A 35 -6.40 30.98 4.42
C GLY A 35 -5.08 30.33 4.01
N LEU A 36 -4.85 30.16 2.70
CA LEU A 36 -3.58 29.63 2.17
C LEU A 36 -2.40 30.55 2.46
N ASP A 37 -2.58 31.87 2.34
CA ASP A 37 -1.53 32.85 2.60
C ASP A 37 -1.18 32.87 4.10
N ALA A 38 -2.20 32.87 4.98
CA ALA A 38 -1.99 32.77 6.44
C ALA A 38 -1.34 31.44 6.86
N TYR A 39 -1.64 30.35 6.16
CA TYR A 39 -0.96 29.07 6.37
C TYR A 39 0.52 29.12 5.95
N SER A 40 0.81 29.78 4.82
CA SER A 40 2.18 30.01 4.33
C SER A 40 3.05 30.73 5.34
N ASP A 41 2.50 31.76 5.99
CA ASP A 41 3.25 32.60 6.93
C ASP A 41 3.68 31.88 8.21
N ARG A 42 3.04 30.75 8.52
CA ARG A 42 3.39 29.89 9.65
C ARG A 42 4.49 28.88 9.31
N GLN A 43 4.87 28.75 8.04
CA GLN A 43 5.88 27.79 7.60
C GLN A 43 7.30 28.36 7.80
N PRO A 44 8.27 27.52 8.17
CA PRO A 44 9.67 27.93 8.30
C PRO A 44 10.29 28.25 6.93
N ASP A 45 11.37 29.03 6.93
CA ASP A 45 12.11 29.34 5.71
C ASP A 45 12.92 28.12 5.19
N PRO A 46 12.96 27.87 3.87
CA PRO A 46 12.31 28.65 2.82
C PRO A 46 10.80 28.36 2.73
N LYS A 47 9.99 29.43 2.72
CA LYS A 47 8.53 29.31 2.59
C LYS A 47 8.15 28.58 1.29
N PRO A 48 7.30 27.54 1.36
CA PRO A 48 6.82 26.84 0.18
C PRO A 48 6.00 27.76 -0.73
N SER A 49 6.08 27.56 -2.04
CA SER A 49 5.22 28.30 -2.97
C SER A 49 3.74 27.90 -2.78
N ARG A 50 2.80 28.79 -3.16
CA ARG A 50 1.35 28.51 -3.08
C ARG A 50 0.98 27.20 -3.76
N SER A 51 1.56 26.93 -4.93
CA SER A 51 1.33 25.68 -5.68
C SER A 51 1.91 24.44 -5.01
N GLU A 52 2.99 24.57 -4.23
CA GLU A 52 3.53 23.46 -3.44
C GLU A 52 2.68 23.20 -2.20
N MET A 53 2.20 24.25 -1.52
CA MET A 53 1.30 24.09 -0.39
C MET A 53 -0.01 23.42 -0.79
N ILE A 54 -0.64 23.87 -1.88
CA ILE A 54 -1.85 23.24 -2.39
C ILE A 54 -1.60 21.75 -2.67
N ARG A 55 -0.45 21.42 -3.29
CA ARG A 55 -0.08 20.02 -3.54
C ARG A 55 0.07 19.22 -2.25
N LYS A 56 0.81 19.73 -1.25
CA LYS A 56 1.00 19.06 0.04
C LYS A 56 -0.32 18.84 0.78
N ILE A 57 -1.17 19.87 0.87
CA ILE A 57 -2.47 19.78 1.54
C ILE A 57 -3.37 18.73 0.88
N LEU A 58 -3.40 18.71 -0.46
CA LEU A 58 -4.18 17.72 -1.20
C LEU A 58 -3.59 16.31 -1.03
N GLU A 59 -2.27 16.18 -1.11
CA GLU A 59 -1.58 14.90 -0.92
C GLU A 59 -1.86 14.33 0.48
N ASP A 60 -1.67 15.13 1.54
CA ASP A 60 -1.95 14.74 2.92
C ASP A 60 -3.40 14.28 3.08
N ARG A 61 -4.36 15.02 2.49
CA ARG A 61 -5.77 14.62 2.54
C ARG A 61 -6.05 13.32 1.79
N LEU A 62 -5.51 13.15 0.59
CA LEU A 62 -5.76 11.96 -0.23
C LEU A 62 -5.07 10.71 0.35
N VAL A 63 -3.90 10.87 0.99
CA VAL A 63 -3.24 9.80 1.75
C VAL A 63 -4.08 9.41 2.97
N HIS A 64 -4.60 10.40 3.71
CA HIS A 64 -5.47 10.14 4.86
C HIS A 64 -6.75 9.37 4.48
N GLU A 65 -7.30 9.61 3.28
CA GLU A 65 -8.45 8.87 2.75
C GLU A 65 -8.06 7.51 2.11
N GLY A 66 -6.77 7.18 2.02
CA GLY A 66 -6.30 5.96 1.37
C GLY A 66 -6.46 5.94 -0.16
N LEU A 67 -6.64 7.11 -0.78
CA LEU A 67 -6.85 7.24 -2.23
C LEU A 67 -5.54 7.27 -3.02
N ILE A 68 -4.44 7.66 -2.37
CA ILE A 68 -3.08 7.60 -2.93
C ILE A 68 -2.12 7.04 -1.87
N PRO A 69 -1.07 6.31 -2.28
CA PRO A 69 -0.02 5.89 -1.36
C PRO A 69 0.83 7.09 -0.92
N PRO A 70 1.34 7.12 0.32
CA PRO A 70 2.29 8.15 0.73
C PRO A 70 3.53 8.15 -0.16
N ALA A 71 4.03 9.33 -0.55
CA ALA A 71 5.15 9.46 -1.50
C ALA A 71 6.42 8.68 -1.12
N ASN A 72 6.65 8.43 0.18
CA ASN A 72 7.83 7.72 0.69
C ASN A 72 7.64 6.20 0.83
N VAL A 73 6.51 5.64 0.38
CA VAL A 73 6.21 4.22 0.55
C VAL A 73 7.07 3.33 -0.33
N ALA A 74 7.37 3.72 -1.57
CA ALA A 74 8.20 2.92 -2.46
C ALA A 74 9.61 2.62 -1.89
N PRO A 75 10.39 3.60 -1.39
CA PRO A 75 11.69 3.32 -0.78
C PRO A 75 11.57 2.69 0.62
N ALA A 76 10.55 3.03 1.41
CA ALA A 76 10.39 2.46 2.76
C ALA A 76 9.98 0.99 2.73
N ILE A 77 9.14 0.59 1.77
CA ILE A 77 8.78 -0.81 1.57
C ILE A 77 9.96 -1.60 1.04
N SER A 78 10.75 -1.09 0.09
CA SER A 78 11.92 -1.82 -0.42
C SER A 78 12.94 -2.11 0.68
N THR A 79 13.23 -1.14 1.55
CA THR A 79 14.12 -1.38 2.71
C THR A 79 13.53 -2.37 3.71
N GLN A 80 12.20 -2.36 3.90
CA GLN A 80 11.54 -3.36 4.75
C GLN A 80 11.56 -4.76 4.14
N ILE A 81 11.43 -4.88 2.81
CA ILE A 81 11.54 -6.15 2.09
C ILE A 81 12.96 -6.69 2.19
N GLU A 82 13.99 -5.89 1.88
CA GLU A 82 15.40 -6.30 2.01
C GLU A 82 15.72 -6.73 3.44
N ALA A 83 15.26 -5.98 4.45
CA ALA A 83 15.45 -6.34 5.85
C ALA A 83 14.68 -7.61 6.27
N LEU A 84 13.58 -7.95 5.60
CA LEU A 84 12.85 -9.21 5.82
C LEU A 84 13.51 -10.37 5.07
N GLU A 85 14.06 -10.14 3.88
CA GLU A 85 14.83 -11.13 3.11
C GLU A 85 16.11 -11.53 3.85
N ASP A 86 16.85 -10.57 4.41
CA ASP A 86 18.03 -10.86 5.24
C ASP A 86 17.66 -11.65 6.51
N LYS A 87 16.51 -11.34 7.13
CA LYS A 87 15.99 -12.10 8.27
C LYS A 87 15.59 -13.52 7.88
N ILE A 88 14.97 -13.70 6.71
CA ILE A 88 14.62 -15.03 6.20
C ILE A 88 15.89 -15.84 5.90
N ALA A 89 16.92 -15.23 5.30
CA ALA A 89 18.20 -15.88 5.01
C ALA A 89 19.01 -16.25 6.27
N THR A 90 18.79 -15.56 7.38
CA THR A 90 19.45 -15.83 8.68
C THR A 90 18.67 -16.77 9.57
N ILE A 91 17.40 -17.03 9.28
CA ILE A 91 16.67 -18.14 9.89
C ILE A 91 17.27 -19.41 9.29
N PRO A 92 17.98 -20.27 10.07
CA PRO A 92 18.39 -21.56 9.56
C PRO A 92 17.13 -22.32 9.16
N ASP A 93 17.14 -22.99 8.00
CA ASP A 93 16.10 -23.95 7.66
C ASP A 93 15.96 -24.88 8.87
N ALA A 94 14.84 -24.75 9.58
CA ALA A 94 14.56 -25.63 10.71
C ALA A 94 14.61 -27.04 10.14
N ASP A 95 15.55 -27.86 10.63
CA ASP A 95 15.63 -29.29 10.31
C ASP A 95 14.20 -29.82 10.20
N GLU A 96 13.84 -30.21 8.98
CA GLU A 96 12.45 -30.47 8.61
C GLU A 96 11.81 -31.39 9.67
N PRO A 97 10.58 -31.15 10.16
CA PRO A 97 9.73 -32.30 10.35
C PRO A 97 9.61 -32.89 8.95
N SER A 98 10.38 -33.94 8.67
CA SER A 98 10.44 -34.64 7.37
C SER A 98 9.05 -34.64 6.71
N PRO A 99 8.92 -34.52 5.38
CA PRO A 99 7.63 -34.60 4.69
C PRO A 99 6.73 -35.75 5.20
N GLU A 100 7.35 -36.83 5.69
CA GLU A 100 6.70 -37.92 6.39
C GLU A 100 6.07 -37.56 7.75
N ALA A 101 6.74 -36.78 8.59
CA ALA A 101 6.21 -36.26 9.85
C ALA A 101 4.99 -35.36 9.64
N ALA A 102 5.04 -34.48 8.62
CA ALA A 102 3.88 -33.65 8.24
C ALA A 102 2.69 -34.51 7.78
N MET A 103 2.94 -35.53 6.96
CA MET A 103 1.92 -36.49 6.50
C MET A 103 1.34 -37.32 7.66
N ASN A 104 2.17 -37.69 8.65
CA ASN A 104 1.73 -38.44 9.82
C ASN A 104 0.85 -37.59 10.75
N VAL A 105 1.14 -36.30 10.91
CA VAL A 105 0.27 -35.36 11.62
C VAL A 105 -1.08 -35.23 10.90
N MET A 106 -1.08 -35.11 9.56
CA MET A 106 -2.33 -35.07 8.77
C MET A 106 -3.16 -36.36 8.92
N ARG A 107 -2.53 -37.54 8.82
CA ARG A 107 -3.21 -38.83 9.00
C ARG A 107 -3.85 -38.96 10.38
N LYS A 108 -3.13 -38.52 11.43
CA LYS A 108 -3.64 -38.54 12.80
C LYS A 108 -4.86 -37.62 12.96
N ALA A 109 -4.78 -36.40 12.44
CA ALA A 109 -5.88 -35.45 12.50
C ALA A 109 -7.15 -35.94 11.76
N LEU A 110 -6.98 -36.59 10.60
CA LEU A 110 -8.10 -37.17 9.85
C LEU A 110 -8.77 -38.31 10.63
N ALA A 111 -7.98 -39.22 11.20
CA ALA A 111 -8.49 -40.33 12.02
C ALA A 111 -9.23 -39.86 13.27
N GLU A 112 -8.74 -38.79 13.92
CA GLU A 112 -9.42 -38.17 15.08
C GLU A 112 -10.77 -37.56 14.69
N ASN A 113 -10.86 -36.92 13.52
CA ASN A 113 -12.10 -36.36 13.00
C ASN A 113 -13.11 -37.46 12.64
N ASP A 114 -12.68 -38.52 11.95
CA ASP A 114 -13.52 -39.67 11.63
C ASP A 114 -14.08 -40.35 12.89
N LEU A 115 -13.25 -40.48 13.92
CA LEU A 115 -13.66 -41.03 15.21
C LEU A 115 -14.67 -40.13 15.93
N ALA A 116 -14.49 -38.81 15.90
CA ALA A 116 -15.45 -37.86 16.44
C ALA A 116 -16.81 -37.96 15.72
N ASN A 117 -16.80 -38.07 14.39
CA ASN A 117 -18.01 -38.25 13.59
C ASN A 117 -18.74 -39.56 13.92
N LEU A 118 -18.02 -40.67 14.10
CA LEU A 118 -18.61 -41.95 14.50
C LEU A 118 -19.20 -41.93 15.91
N LYS A 119 -18.52 -41.26 16.86
CA LYS A 119 -19.07 -41.06 18.21
C LYS A 119 -20.34 -40.22 18.21
N GLY A 120 -20.41 -39.18 17.37
CA GLY A 120 -21.63 -38.39 17.19
C GLY A 120 -22.79 -39.18 16.58
N ARG A 121 -22.49 -40.20 15.78
CA ARG A 121 -23.48 -41.10 15.16
C ARG A 121 -23.92 -42.27 16.05
N GLN A 122 -23.26 -42.51 17.18
CA GLN A 122 -23.68 -43.59 18.06
C GLN A 122 -25.05 -43.26 18.68
N PRO A 123 -26.09 -44.08 18.44
CA PRO A 123 -27.39 -43.86 19.07
C PRO A 123 -27.24 -43.99 20.58
N ARG A 124 -27.72 -42.99 21.32
CA ARG A 124 -27.71 -43.02 22.79
C ARG A 124 -28.43 -44.30 23.26
N PRO A 125 -27.82 -45.10 24.16
CA PRO A 125 -28.50 -46.27 24.69
C PRO A 125 -29.81 -45.81 25.36
N LYS A 126 -30.92 -46.44 24.99
CA LYS A 126 -32.22 -46.19 25.61
C LYS A 126 -32.08 -46.48 27.10
N ARG A 127 -32.12 -45.43 27.93
CA ARG A 127 -32.21 -45.57 29.38
C ARG A 127 -33.48 -46.37 29.68
N LYS A 128 -33.30 -47.51 30.33
CA LYS A 128 -34.35 -48.43 30.75
C LYS A 128 -34.93 -47.97 32.09
#